data_AF-A0A498QQ84-F1
#
_entry.id   AF-A0A498QQ84-F1
#
_cell.length_a   1.000
_cell.length_b   1.000
_cell.length_c   1.000
_cell.angle_alpha   90.00
_cell.angle_beta   90.00
_cell.angle_gamma   90.00
#
_symmetry.space_group_name_H-M   'P 1'
#
loop_
_entity.id
_entity.type
_entity.pdbx_description
1 polymer ?
#
loop_
_entity_poly.entity_id
_entity_poly.type
_entity_poly.pdbx_seq_one_letter_code
_entity_poly.pdbx_strand_id
1 'polypeptide(L)'
;MSAGWTTPNDIAARVRRRWDDGSLLRAYANGDRFDPIEVPLRGPKPSQVGDDLAAAREWVAALDAGRRDDSRYTLQWQSIGGRQIGRNRLPIRAVVSMDQAWALLGVTTLVRRFDELLVLAQQHPQVRKWIVDNPHRALALAHEMPQLIAAYTWLDAHRNSNRYLREISAPGVDTKFAERHRPVLAAMLGVSSTASGFLAGLGLKCKPGLVRLRPAPSLASRLRSPSWRCVPRSWRSSRCNHAQR
;
A
#
# COMPACT_ATOMS: atom_id res chain seq x y z
N MET A 1 -38.02 -10.55 10.22
CA MET A 1 -36.62 -10.33 9.80
C MET A 1 -36.52 -10.56 8.29
N SER A 2 -36.54 -9.48 7.49
CA SER A 2 -36.47 -9.53 6.02
C SER A 2 -35.06 -9.87 5.54
N ALA A 3 -34.71 -11.16 5.61
CA ALA A 3 -33.42 -11.68 5.18
C ALA A 3 -33.23 -11.44 3.67
N GLY A 4 -32.49 -10.38 3.31
CA GLY A 4 -32.02 -10.16 1.94
C GLY A 4 -32.19 -8.76 1.36
N TRP A 5 -32.77 -7.80 2.09
CA TRP A 5 -32.82 -6.42 1.62
C TRP A 5 -31.47 -5.72 1.79
N THR A 6 -31.12 -4.89 0.80
CA THR A 6 -29.86 -4.15 0.79
C THR A 6 -29.84 -3.10 1.89
N THR A 7 -28.80 -3.12 2.72
CA THR A 7 -28.57 -2.17 3.80
C THR A 7 -27.51 -1.13 3.41
N PRO A 8 -27.39 -0.02 4.15
CA PRO A 8 -26.26 0.91 3.98
C PRO A 8 -24.89 0.24 4.09
N ASN A 9 -24.76 -0.80 4.92
CA ASN A 9 -23.52 -1.56 5.06
C ASN A 9 -23.19 -2.36 3.80
N ASP A 10 -24.19 -2.87 3.08
CA ASP A 10 -23.97 -3.56 1.81
C ASP A 10 -23.46 -2.60 0.72
N ILE A 11 -23.96 -1.35 0.72
CA ILE A 11 -23.46 -0.28 -0.15
C ILE A 11 -21.99 0.01 0.18
N ALA A 12 -21.69 0.24 1.47
CA ALA A 12 -20.33 0.48 1.94
C ALA A 12 -19.39 -0.70 1.62
N ALA A 13 -19.83 -1.94 1.78
CA ALA A 13 -19.06 -3.13 1.48
C ALA A 13 -18.71 -3.24 -0.01
N ARG A 14 -19.63 -2.84 -0.90
CA ARG A 14 -19.37 -2.83 -2.34
C ARG A 14 -18.33 -1.78 -2.74
N VAL A 15 -18.39 -0.59 -2.14
CA VAL A 15 -17.37 0.46 -2.35
C VAL A 15 -16.03 0.05 -1.72
N ARG A 16 -16.06 -0.56 -0.53
CA ARG A 16 -14.88 -1.05 0.19
C ARG A 16 -14.06 -2.04 -0.62
N ARG A 17 -14.68 -2.93 -1.40
CA ARG A 17 -13.95 -3.86 -2.27
C ARG A 17 -13.04 -3.15 -3.28
N ARG A 18 -13.54 -2.08 -3.92
CA ARG A 18 -12.76 -1.25 -4.85
C ARG A 18 -11.68 -0.42 -4.15
N TRP A 19 -11.89 -0.08 -2.88
CA TRP A 19 -10.85 0.50 -2.05
C TRP A 19 -9.76 -0.54 -1.77
N ASP A 20 -10.11 -1.69 -1.21
CA ASP A 20 -9.17 -2.72 -0.76
C ASP A 20 -8.32 -3.30 -1.91
N ASP A 21 -8.90 -3.49 -3.09
CA ASP A 21 -8.15 -3.94 -4.28
C ASP A 21 -7.26 -2.83 -4.89
N GLY A 22 -7.42 -1.58 -4.45
CA GLY A 22 -6.66 -0.40 -4.89
C GLY A 22 -7.16 0.25 -6.18
N SER A 23 -8.20 -0.28 -6.82
CA SER A 23 -8.75 0.25 -8.07
C SER A 23 -9.27 1.68 -7.92
N LEU A 24 -9.86 2.00 -6.77
CA LEU A 24 -10.40 3.34 -6.49
C LEU A 24 -9.28 4.39 -6.42
N LEU A 25 -8.19 4.09 -5.71
CA LEU A 25 -7.01 4.97 -5.62
C LEU A 25 -6.26 5.06 -6.96
N ARG A 26 -6.19 3.97 -7.74
CA ARG A 26 -5.59 3.97 -9.08
C ARG A 26 -6.33 4.89 -10.05
N ALA A 27 -7.65 4.72 -10.15
CA ALA A 27 -8.49 5.56 -11.01
C ALA A 27 -8.38 7.04 -10.61
N TYR A 28 -8.39 7.32 -9.31
CA TYR A 28 -8.17 8.66 -8.77
C TYR A 28 -6.81 9.23 -9.19
N ALA A 29 -5.72 8.48 -9.00
CA ALA A 29 -4.37 8.95 -9.30
C ALA A 29 -4.10 9.21 -10.79
N ASN A 30 -4.81 8.53 -11.69
CA ASN A 30 -4.66 8.69 -13.13
C ASN A 30 -5.47 9.87 -13.68
N GLY A 31 -6.39 10.43 -12.89
CA GLY A 31 -7.34 11.43 -13.38
C GLY A 31 -8.32 10.84 -14.39
N ASP A 32 -8.56 9.53 -14.33
CA ASP A 32 -9.52 8.85 -15.20
C ASP A 32 -10.92 9.43 -14.96
N ARG A 33 -11.77 9.46 -15.99
CA ARG A 33 -13.19 9.76 -15.79
C ARG A 33 -13.76 8.72 -14.81
N PHE A 34 -14.18 9.20 -13.64
CA PHE A 34 -14.74 8.32 -12.64
C PHE A 34 -16.21 8.04 -12.94
N ASP A 35 -16.48 6.81 -13.39
CA ASP A 35 -17.85 6.31 -13.48
C ASP A 35 -18.37 6.03 -12.06
N PRO A 36 -19.47 6.68 -11.64
CA PRO A 36 -20.04 6.48 -10.32
C PRO A 36 -20.30 5.01 -10.01
N ILE A 37 -20.05 4.61 -8.76
CA ILE A 37 -20.32 3.23 -8.33
C ILE A 37 -21.83 3.08 -8.15
N GLU A 38 -22.46 2.34 -9.06
CA GLU A 38 -23.86 1.99 -8.92
C GLU A 38 -24.04 0.70 -8.11
N VAL A 39 -24.87 0.78 -7.07
CA VAL A 39 -25.26 -0.34 -6.21
C VAL A 39 -26.76 -0.56 -6.36
N PRO A 40 -27.20 -1.62 -7.07
CA PRO A 40 -28.60 -2.03 -7.10
C PRO A 40 -29.09 -2.38 -5.71
N LEU A 41 -30.23 -1.81 -5.32
CA LEU A 41 -30.84 -2.02 -4.02
C LEU A 41 -31.90 -3.11 -4.15
N ARG A 42 -31.68 -4.23 -3.46
CA ARG A 42 -32.70 -5.27 -3.29
C ARG A 42 -33.66 -4.80 -2.22
N GLY A 43 -34.83 -4.32 -2.65
CA GLY A 43 -35.90 -3.85 -1.76
C GLY A 43 -37.07 -4.84 -1.65
N PRO A 44 -38.12 -4.46 -0.89
CA PRO A 44 -39.36 -5.22 -0.81
C PRO A 44 -40.02 -5.40 -2.18
N LYS A 45 -40.53 -6.61 -2.44
CA LYS A 45 -41.41 -6.87 -3.59
C LYS A 45 -42.79 -6.23 -3.35
N PRO A 46 -43.56 -5.89 -4.41
CA PRO A 46 -44.89 -5.30 -4.27
C PRO A 46 -45.84 -6.05 -3.31
N SER A 47 -45.79 -7.39 -3.29
CA SER A 47 -46.56 -8.21 -2.35
C SER A 47 -46.14 -8.00 -0.89
N GLN A 48 -44.82 -7.93 -0.64
CA GLN A 48 -44.25 -7.73 0.70
C GLN A 48 -44.49 -6.33 1.26
N VAL A 49 -44.67 -5.32 0.40
CA VAL A 49 -45.04 -3.96 0.82
C VAL A 49 -46.45 -3.92 1.41
N GLY A 50 -47.35 -4.75 0.89
CA GLY A 50 -48.71 -4.90 1.43
C GLY A 50 -48.73 -5.67 2.76
N ASP A 51 -47.90 -6.71 2.87
CA ASP A 51 -47.87 -7.59 4.04
C ASP A 51 -47.15 -6.97 5.26
N ASP A 52 -46.08 -6.17 5.04
CA ASP A 52 -45.31 -5.54 6.11
C ASP A 52 -44.81 -4.14 5.70
N LEU A 53 -45.75 -3.20 5.69
CA LEU A 53 -45.48 -1.79 5.36
C LEU A 53 -44.51 -1.12 6.36
N ALA A 54 -44.51 -1.56 7.62
CA ALA A 54 -43.64 -1.01 8.65
C ALA A 54 -42.17 -1.33 8.34
N ALA A 55 -41.86 -2.60 8.05
CA ALA A 55 -40.51 -3.00 7.68
C ALA A 55 -40.04 -2.29 6.39
N ALA A 56 -40.91 -2.12 5.40
CA ALA A 56 -40.57 -1.40 4.17
C ALA A 56 -40.21 0.08 4.44
N ARG A 57 -40.95 0.76 5.34
CA ARG A 57 -40.66 2.14 5.75
C ARG A 57 -39.36 2.25 6.54
N GLU A 58 -39.11 1.34 7.47
CA GLU A 58 -37.86 1.28 8.23
C GLU A 58 -36.65 1.07 7.32
N TRP A 59 -36.78 0.20 6.32
CA TRP A 59 -35.73 -0.02 5.34
C TRP A 59 -35.41 1.23 4.52
N VAL A 60 -36.44 1.94 4.03
CA VAL A 60 -36.24 3.22 3.33
C VAL A 60 -35.60 4.26 4.25
N ALA A 61 -36.06 4.37 5.50
CA ALA A 61 -35.51 5.29 6.49
C ALA A 61 -34.05 4.98 6.82
N ALA A 62 -33.66 3.70 6.89
CA ALA A 62 -32.29 3.28 7.11
C ALA A 62 -31.37 3.68 5.95
N LEU A 63 -31.84 3.57 4.70
CA LEU A 63 -31.13 4.03 3.52
C LEU A 63 -31.04 5.57 3.48
N ASP A 64 -32.11 6.27 3.79
CA ASP A 64 -32.11 7.75 3.83
C ASP A 64 -31.17 8.28 4.91
N ALA A 65 -31.23 7.73 6.13
CA ALA A 65 -30.30 8.09 7.21
C ALA A 65 -28.84 7.74 6.86
N GLY A 66 -28.63 6.63 6.16
CA GLY A 66 -27.32 6.16 5.73
C GLY A 66 -26.65 7.08 4.71
N ARG A 67 -27.43 7.75 3.85
CA ARG A 67 -26.93 8.66 2.79
C ARG A 67 -26.34 9.95 3.33
N ARG A 68 -26.75 10.36 4.55
CA ARG A 68 -26.29 11.55 5.28
C ARG A 68 -26.39 12.81 4.41
N ASP A 69 -27.60 13.15 3.98
CA ASP A 69 -27.88 14.29 3.10
C ASP A 69 -27.01 14.28 1.82
N ASP A 70 -27.00 13.13 1.15
CA ASP A 70 -26.21 12.81 -0.04
C ASP A 70 -24.69 12.98 0.09
N SER A 71 -24.14 13.15 1.29
CA SER A 71 -22.68 13.20 1.48
C SER A 71 -21.99 11.84 1.28
N ARG A 72 -22.72 10.72 1.38
CA ARG A 72 -22.16 9.36 1.26
C ARG A 72 -22.60 8.59 0.03
N TYR A 73 -23.80 8.85 -0.48
CA TYR A 73 -24.34 8.31 -1.73
C TYR A 73 -25.65 9.01 -2.05
N THR A 74 -26.07 8.96 -3.30
CA THR A 74 -27.37 9.49 -3.75
C THR A 74 -28.30 8.34 -4.10
N LEU A 75 -29.55 8.39 -3.63
CA LEU A 75 -30.57 7.39 -3.93
C LEU A 75 -31.32 7.73 -5.22
N GLN A 76 -31.39 6.77 -6.14
CA GLN A 76 -32.28 6.83 -7.29
C GLN A 76 -33.60 6.14 -6.96
N TRP A 77 -34.70 6.82 -7.23
CA TRP A 77 -36.05 6.40 -6.85
C TRP A 77 -36.87 5.98 -8.06
N GLN A 78 -37.62 4.89 -7.93
CA GLN A 78 -38.58 4.44 -8.93
C GLN A 78 -39.96 4.30 -8.31
N SER A 79 -40.99 4.65 -9.07
CA SER A 79 -42.38 4.37 -8.69
C SER A 79 -42.68 2.88 -8.87
N ILE A 80 -43.14 2.24 -7.81
CA ILE A 80 -43.57 0.83 -7.78
C ILE A 80 -45.03 0.80 -7.32
N GLY A 81 -45.92 0.29 -8.17
CA GLY A 81 -47.36 0.19 -7.89
C GLY A 81 -48.26 0.74 -9.02
N GLY A 82 -49.42 0.08 -9.20
CA GLY A 82 -50.53 0.45 -10.09
C GLY A 82 -51.87 0.30 -9.35
N ARG A 83 -52.99 0.69 -9.99
CA ARG A 83 -54.36 0.95 -9.47
C ARG A 83 -54.83 0.34 -8.13
N GLN A 84 -54.36 -0.83 -7.70
CA GLN A 84 -54.75 -1.47 -6.42
C GLN A 84 -53.82 -1.18 -5.22
N ILE A 85 -52.58 -0.78 -5.44
CA ILE A 85 -51.62 -0.42 -4.40
C ILE A 85 -51.13 0.97 -4.79
N GLY A 86 -51.51 2.00 -4.02
CA GLY A 86 -51.23 3.41 -4.35
C GLY A 86 -49.79 3.66 -4.80
N ARG A 87 -49.56 4.73 -5.58
CA ARG A 87 -48.23 5.10 -6.10
C ARG A 87 -47.21 5.25 -4.95
N ASN A 88 -46.39 4.22 -4.73
CA ASN A 88 -45.27 4.27 -3.79
C ASN A 88 -43.96 4.46 -4.56
N ARG A 89 -43.04 5.25 -4.02
CA ARG A 89 -41.68 5.38 -4.56
C ARG A 89 -40.73 4.60 -3.67
N LEU A 90 -39.92 3.75 -4.27
CA LEU A 90 -38.89 2.98 -3.59
C LEU A 90 -37.51 3.27 -4.20
N PRO A 91 -36.45 3.31 -3.39
CA PRO A 91 -35.10 3.47 -3.89
C PRO A 91 -34.66 2.17 -4.58
N ILE A 92 -34.14 2.29 -5.80
CA ILE A 92 -33.73 1.16 -6.63
C ILE A 92 -32.22 1.04 -6.80
N ARG A 93 -31.49 2.15 -6.67
CA ARG A 93 -30.03 2.21 -6.74
C ARG A 93 -29.50 3.24 -5.78
N ALA A 94 -28.32 2.96 -5.23
CA ALA A 94 -27.46 3.97 -4.65
C ALA A 94 -26.33 4.27 -5.64
N VAL A 95 -26.09 5.54 -5.91
CA VAL A 95 -25.01 6.04 -6.77
C VAL A 95 -23.98 6.69 -5.87
N VAL A 96 -22.71 6.31 -6.02
CA VAL A 96 -21.61 6.80 -5.19
C VAL A 96 -20.57 7.47 -6.10
N SER A 97 -20.40 8.78 -5.95
CA SER A 97 -19.29 9.53 -6.55
C SER A 97 -17.97 9.24 -5.83
N MET A 98 -16.84 9.72 -6.36
CA MET A 98 -15.53 9.52 -5.72
C MET A 98 -15.48 10.16 -4.33
N ASP A 99 -15.92 11.40 -4.20
CA ASP A 99 -15.92 12.13 -2.92
C ASP A 99 -16.86 11.49 -1.90
N GLN A 100 -18.03 11.04 -2.37
CA GLN A 100 -18.97 10.26 -1.57
C GLN A 100 -18.36 8.94 -1.09
N ALA A 101 -17.55 8.27 -1.93
CA ALA A 101 -16.86 7.04 -1.54
C ALA A 101 -15.86 7.29 -0.40
N TRP A 102 -15.11 8.39 -0.43
CA TRP A 102 -14.21 8.77 0.67
C TRP A 102 -14.95 8.99 1.98
N ALA A 103 -16.06 9.73 1.93
CA ALA A 103 -16.90 10.02 3.09
C ALA A 103 -17.60 8.76 3.62
N LEU A 104 -18.11 7.90 2.73
CA LEU A 104 -18.77 6.64 3.07
C LEU A 104 -17.80 5.67 3.77
N LEU A 105 -16.56 5.59 3.30
CA LEU A 105 -15.55 4.68 3.84
C LEU A 105 -14.76 5.28 5.02
N GLY A 106 -14.86 6.59 5.26
CA GLY A 106 -14.12 7.30 6.30
C GLY A 106 -12.60 7.38 6.03
N VAL A 107 -12.20 7.45 4.76
CA VAL A 107 -10.78 7.34 4.34
C VAL A 107 -10.17 8.65 3.84
N THR A 108 -10.84 9.79 4.00
CA THR A 108 -10.40 11.10 3.50
C THR A 108 -8.97 11.45 3.91
N THR A 109 -8.57 11.16 5.16
CA THR A 109 -7.20 11.42 5.63
C THR A 109 -6.16 10.55 4.92
N LEU A 110 -6.51 9.31 4.56
CA LEU A 110 -5.63 8.43 3.79
C LEU A 110 -5.48 8.92 2.35
N VAL A 111 -6.56 9.40 1.74
CA VAL A 111 -6.54 9.97 0.38
C VAL A 111 -5.65 11.22 0.35
N ARG A 112 -5.80 12.13 1.31
CA ARG A 112 -4.91 13.31 1.44
C ARG A 112 -3.44 12.90 1.56
N ARG A 113 -3.15 11.85 2.33
CA ARG A 113 -1.78 11.33 2.45
C ARG A 113 -1.30 10.69 1.16
N PHE A 114 -2.20 10.05 0.40
CA PHE A 114 -1.88 9.52 -0.91
C PHE A 114 -1.54 10.65 -1.90
N ASP A 115 -2.25 11.78 -1.85
CA ASP A 115 -1.93 12.98 -2.64
C ASP A 115 -0.53 13.52 -2.32
N GLU A 116 -0.18 13.60 -1.04
CA GLU A 116 1.17 13.99 -0.60
C GLU A 116 2.25 13.08 -1.22
N LEU A 117 2.00 11.77 -1.33
CA LEU A 117 2.92 10.82 -1.98
C LEU A 117 3.01 11.04 -3.49
N LEU A 118 1.90 11.32 -4.16
CA LEU A 118 1.88 11.62 -5.60
C LEU A 118 2.65 12.90 -5.92
N VAL A 119 2.49 13.94 -5.10
CA VAL A 119 3.25 15.19 -5.20
C VAL A 119 4.74 14.94 -4.95
N LEU A 120 5.08 14.20 -3.89
CA LEU A 120 6.46 13.86 -3.55
C LEU A 120 7.17 13.11 -4.69
N ALA A 121 6.46 12.24 -5.40
CA ALA A 121 7.00 11.45 -6.51
C ALA A 121 6.86 12.13 -7.89
N GLN A 122 6.38 13.38 -7.97
CA GLN A 122 6.07 14.06 -9.24
C GLN A 122 7.28 14.13 -10.19
N GLN A 123 8.48 14.32 -9.66
CA GLN A 123 9.72 14.41 -10.43
C GLN A 123 10.33 13.04 -10.79
N HIS A 124 9.72 11.94 -10.34
CA HIS A 124 10.23 10.58 -10.50
C HIS A 124 9.15 9.66 -11.10
N PRO A 125 8.95 9.66 -12.44
CA PRO A 125 7.84 8.96 -13.08
C PRO A 125 7.72 7.47 -12.73
N GLN A 126 8.84 6.77 -12.57
CA GLN A 126 8.84 5.34 -12.18
C GLN A 126 8.40 5.12 -10.73
N VAL A 127 8.80 6.03 -9.82
CA VAL A 127 8.33 6.00 -8.43
C VAL A 127 6.83 6.30 -8.39
N ARG A 128 6.38 7.33 -9.12
CA ARG A 128 4.96 7.67 -9.22
C ARG A 128 4.16 6.49 -9.75
N LYS A 129 4.64 5.84 -10.82
CA LYS A 129 4.02 4.63 -11.38
C LYS A 129 3.89 3.54 -10.32
N TRP A 130 4.97 3.26 -9.59
CA TRP A 130 4.93 2.25 -8.52
C TRP A 130 3.91 2.59 -7.42
N ILE A 131 3.80 3.87 -7.03
CA ILE A 131 2.80 4.33 -6.04
C ILE A 131 1.38 4.08 -6.54
N VAL A 132 1.10 4.41 -7.81
CA VAL A 132 -0.22 4.15 -8.42
C VAL A 132 -0.50 2.65 -8.46
N ASP A 133 0.44 1.84 -8.93
CA ASP A 133 0.25 0.40 -9.06
C ASP A 133 0.06 -0.29 -7.69
N ASN A 134 0.65 0.28 -6.62
CA ASN A 134 0.68 -0.30 -5.27
C ASN A 134 0.21 0.69 -4.19
N PRO A 135 -1.03 1.20 -4.23
CA PRO A 135 -1.42 2.39 -3.46
C PRO A 135 -1.44 2.13 -1.94
N HIS A 136 -1.95 0.98 -1.50
CA HIS A 136 -1.94 0.62 -0.06
C HIS A 136 -0.54 0.38 0.48
N ARG A 137 0.34 -0.20 -0.34
CA ARG A 137 1.74 -0.41 0.05
C ARG A 137 2.48 0.93 0.12
N ALA A 138 2.18 1.86 -0.78
CA ALA A 138 2.71 3.22 -0.73
C ALA A 138 2.24 3.96 0.53
N LEU A 139 0.96 3.84 0.89
CA LEU A 139 0.40 4.39 2.14
C LEU A 139 1.08 3.80 3.38
N ALA A 140 1.33 2.49 3.41
CA ALA A 140 2.05 1.84 4.52
C ALA A 140 3.50 2.36 4.65
N LEU A 141 4.15 2.69 3.53
CA LEU A 141 5.51 3.21 3.47
C LEU A 141 5.58 4.74 3.45
N ALA A 142 4.47 5.44 3.74
CA ALA A 142 4.39 6.87 3.52
C ALA A 142 5.44 7.69 4.31
N HIS A 143 5.84 7.21 5.50
CA HIS A 143 6.88 7.87 6.29
C HIS A 143 8.30 7.66 5.74
N GLU A 144 8.55 6.51 5.10
CA GLU A 144 9.85 6.15 4.51
C GLU A 144 9.98 6.62 3.05
N MET A 145 8.89 7.11 2.44
CA MET A 145 8.86 7.49 1.03
C MET A 145 9.94 8.50 0.62
N PRO A 146 10.26 9.55 1.42
CA PRO A 146 11.37 10.46 1.09
C PRO A 146 12.73 9.73 1.00
N GLN A 147 13.00 8.82 1.93
CA GLN A 147 14.23 8.00 1.92
C GLN A 147 14.24 7.00 0.76
N LEU A 148 13.08 6.41 0.42
CA LEU A 148 12.95 5.54 -0.76
C LEU A 148 13.25 6.30 -2.05
N ILE A 149 12.75 7.52 -2.19
CA ILE A 149 13.03 8.37 -3.36
C ILE A 149 14.50 8.79 -3.40
N ALA A 150 15.10 9.14 -2.26
CA ALA A 150 16.53 9.44 -2.17
C ALA A 150 17.39 8.23 -2.58
N ALA A 151 17.06 7.03 -2.09
CA ALA A 151 17.72 5.79 -2.46
C ALA A 151 17.54 5.47 -3.95
N TYR A 152 16.31 5.57 -4.46
CA TYR A 152 15.99 5.40 -5.88
C TYR A 152 16.85 6.32 -6.75
N THR A 153 16.87 7.62 -6.42
CA THR A 153 17.59 8.64 -7.19
C THR A 153 19.09 8.35 -7.24
N TRP A 154 19.69 7.99 -6.09
CA TRP A 154 21.10 7.64 -6.05
C TRP A 154 21.40 6.36 -6.84
N LEU A 155 20.60 5.31 -6.67
CA LEU A 155 20.81 4.04 -7.36
C LEU A 155 20.65 4.16 -8.88
N ASP A 156 19.67 4.93 -9.33
CA ASP A 156 19.41 5.17 -10.75
C ASP A 156 20.55 5.98 -11.39
N ALA A 157 21.05 7.00 -10.70
CA ALA A 157 22.20 7.79 -11.15
C ALA A 157 23.53 7.01 -11.16
N HIS A 158 23.65 5.94 -10.37
CA HIS A 158 24.88 5.14 -10.24
C HIS A 158 24.79 3.77 -10.91
N ARG A 159 23.88 3.58 -11.86
CA ARG A 159 23.84 2.36 -12.68
C ARG A 159 25.17 2.16 -13.40
N ASN A 160 25.62 0.90 -13.49
CA ASN A 160 26.87 0.49 -14.14
C ASN A 160 28.14 1.15 -13.58
N SER A 161 28.08 1.73 -12.38
CA SER A 161 29.22 2.41 -11.75
C SER A 161 30.26 1.45 -11.20
N ASN A 162 29.98 0.13 -11.15
CA ASN A 162 30.84 -0.87 -10.49
C ASN A 162 31.17 -0.52 -9.03
N ARG A 163 30.29 0.24 -8.36
CA ARG A 163 30.35 0.57 -6.93
C ARG A 163 29.68 -0.52 -6.09
N TYR A 164 30.03 -0.58 -4.81
CA TYR A 164 29.32 -1.46 -3.88
C TYR A 164 28.08 -0.76 -3.32
N LEU A 165 26.99 -1.49 -3.06
CA LEU A 165 25.80 -0.91 -2.42
C LEU A 165 26.09 -0.27 -1.05
N ARG A 166 27.12 -0.77 -0.34
CA ARG A 166 27.57 -0.18 0.94
C ARG A 166 28.13 1.24 0.82
N GLU A 167 28.42 1.69 -0.40
CA GLU A 167 28.90 3.05 -0.70
C GLU A 167 27.74 4.02 -0.95
N ILE A 168 26.48 3.60 -0.69
CA ILE A 168 25.32 4.46 -0.79
C ILE A 168 25.50 5.71 0.08
N SER A 169 25.36 6.87 -0.56
CA SER A 169 25.52 8.18 0.07
C SER A 169 24.23 9.01 -0.03
N ALA A 170 23.10 8.35 -0.26
CA ALA A 170 21.80 9.01 -0.35
C ALA A 170 21.40 9.59 1.02
N PRO A 171 20.82 10.81 1.09
CA PRO A 171 20.45 11.44 2.35
C PRO A 171 19.52 10.57 3.20
N GLY A 172 19.92 10.32 4.45
CA GLY A 172 19.11 9.53 5.40
C GLY A 172 18.99 8.03 5.06
N VAL A 173 19.77 7.51 4.11
CA VAL A 173 19.72 6.12 3.67
C VAL A 173 21.03 5.42 4.00
N ASP A 174 20.96 4.34 4.76
CA ASP A 174 22.08 3.42 4.95
C ASP A 174 21.90 2.13 4.13
N THR A 175 22.92 1.27 4.16
CA THR A 175 22.87 -0.02 3.44
C THR A 175 21.75 -0.92 3.97
N LYS A 176 21.43 -0.88 5.27
CA LYS A 176 20.36 -1.70 5.87
C LYS A 176 19.00 -1.26 5.35
N PHE A 177 18.79 0.04 5.17
CA PHE A 177 17.58 0.59 4.57
C PHE A 177 17.40 0.09 3.14
N ALA A 178 18.44 0.23 2.31
CA ALA A 178 18.40 -0.23 0.92
C ALA A 178 18.19 -1.76 0.82
N GLU A 179 18.76 -2.54 1.74
CA GLU A 179 18.57 -3.99 1.81
C GLU A 179 17.16 -4.37 2.27
N ARG A 180 16.63 -3.71 3.31
CA ARG A 180 15.27 -3.93 3.84
C ARG A 180 14.21 -3.63 2.79
N HIS A 181 14.37 -2.52 2.08
CA HIS A 181 13.41 -2.04 1.08
C HIS A 181 13.77 -2.45 -0.35
N ARG A 182 14.72 -3.37 -0.52
CA ARG A 182 15.17 -3.85 -1.84
C ARG A 182 14.02 -4.25 -2.77
N PRO A 183 12.98 -5.00 -2.33
CA PRO A 183 11.89 -5.37 -3.24
C PRO A 183 11.13 -4.16 -3.79
N VAL A 184 11.00 -3.08 -3.01
CA VAL A 184 10.33 -1.83 -3.41
C VAL A 184 11.22 -1.07 -4.39
N LEU A 185 12.50 -0.88 -4.02
CA LEU A 185 13.48 -0.21 -4.88
C LEU A 185 13.67 -0.95 -6.21
N ALA A 186 13.73 -2.28 -6.18
CA ALA A 186 13.83 -3.11 -7.38
C ALA A 186 12.64 -2.91 -8.32
N ALA A 187 11.42 -2.85 -7.77
CA ALA A 187 10.22 -2.61 -8.56
C ALA A 187 10.22 -1.20 -9.18
N MET A 188 10.63 -0.17 -8.42
CA MET A 188 10.77 1.20 -8.95
C MET A 188 11.88 1.30 -10.01
N LEU A 189 12.99 0.58 -9.83
CA LEU A 189 14.16 0.61 -10.72
C LEU A 189 14.03 -0.35 -11.92
N GLY A 190 12.99 -1.18 -11.98
CA GLY A 190 12.79 -2.15 -13.05
C GLY A 190 13.83 -3.28 -13.08
N VAL A 191 14.32 -3.72 -11.92
CA VAL A 191 15.31 -4.81 -11.80
C VAL A 191 14.78 -5.96 -10.92
N SER A 192 15.50 -7.09 -10.89
CA SER A 192 15.15 -8.21 -10.01
C SER A 192 15.23 -7.81 -8.53
N SER A 193 14.30 -8.32 -7.72
CA SER A 193 14.29 -8.14 -6.27
C SER A 193 15.24 -9.09 -5.52
N THR A 194 15.80 -10.10 -6.20
CA THR A 194 16.80 -11.00 -5.60
C THR A 194 18.09 -10.24 -5.28
N ALA A 195 18.83 -10.65 -4.24
CA ALA A 195 20.01 -9.91 -3.82
C ALA A 195 21.06 -9.79 -4.94
N SER A 196 21.37 -10.90 -5.64
CA SER A 196 22.32 -10.85 -6.76
C SER A 196 21.73 -10.17 -7.98
N GLY A 197 20.46 -10.42 -8.31
CA GLY A 197 19.79 -9.85 -9.47
C GLY A 197 19.60 -8.34 -9.36
N PHE A 198 19.37 -7.82 -8.16
CA PHE A 198 19.29 -6.39 -7.88
C PHE A 198 20.63 -5.70 -8.17
N LEU A 199 21.73 -6.25 -7.64
CA LEU A 199 23.07 -5.70 -7.87
C LEU A 199 23.48 -5.83 -9.34
N ALA A 200 23.27 -7.00 -9.95
CA ALA A 200 23.59 -7.26 -11.35
C ALA A 200 22.78 -6.37 -12.30
N GLY A 201 21.47 -6.24 -12.08
CA GLY A 201 20.59 -5.40 -12.89
C GLY A 201 20.89 -3.90 -12.79
N LEU A 202 21.52 -3.47 -11.70
CA LEU A 202 22.01 -2.10 -11.53
C LEU A 202 23.49 -1.93 -11.96
N GLY A 203 24.20 -3.01 -12.33
CA GLY A 203 25.63 -2.95 -12.62
C GLY A 203 26.48 -2.54 -11.41
N LEU A 204 26.07 -2.94 -10.21
CA LEU A 204 26.80 -2.75 -8.96
C LEU A 204 27.68 -3.97 -8.65
N LYS A 205 28.77 -3.74 -7.91
CA LYS A 205 29.66 -4.83 -7.46
C LYS A 205 28.97 -5.72 -6.44
N CYS A 206 29.04 -7.02 -6.70
CA CYS A 206 28.73 -8.05 -5.72
C CYS A 206 29.92 -8.22 -4.75
N LYS A 207 29.62 -8.54 -3.48
CA LYS A 207 30.67 -8.97 -2.55
C LYS A 207 31.32 -10.25 -3.12
N PRO A 208 32.65 -10.32 -3.25
CA PRO A 208 33.30 -11.54 -3.70
C PRO A 208 32.97 -12.69 -2.74
N GLY A 209 32.65 -13.86 -3.29
CA GLY A 209 32.42 -15.07 -2.52
C GLY A 209 33.67 -15.40 -1.70
N LEU A 210 33.52 -15.56 -0.39
CA LEU A 210 34.62 -16.02 0.46
C LEU A 210 34.77 -17.52 0.26
N VAL A 211 35.86 -17.95 -0.36
CA VAL A 211 36.23 -19.37 -0.40
C VAL A 211 36.91 -19.71 0.92
N ARG A 212 36.29 -20.59 1.72
CA ARG A 212 36.95 -21.15 2.89
C ARG A 212 37.98 -22.17 2.44
N LEU A 213 39.24 -21.76 2.38
CA LEU A 213 40.34 -22.69 2.16
C LEU A 213 40.56 -23.52 3.44
N ARG A 214 40.57 -24.84 3.30
CA ARG A 214 41.10 -25.77 4.31
C ARG A 214 42.41 -26.35 3.75
N PRO A 215 43.56 -25.73 4.04
CA PRO A 215 44.83 -26.29 3.62
C PRO A 215 45.05 -27.65 4.29
N ALA A 216 45.58 -28.62 3.55
CA ALA A 216 46.03 -29.88 4.13
C ALA A 216 47.13 -29.60 5.18
N PRO A 217 47.28 -30.43 6.23
CA PRO A 217 48.31 -30.24 7.27
C PRO A 217 49.72 -30.06 6.70
N SER A 218 50.02 -30.75 5.60
CA SER A 218 51.29 -30.67 4.85
C SER A 218 51.53 -29.34 4.12
N LEU A 219 50.47 -28.60 3.79
CA LEU A 219 50.55 -27.24 3.22
C LEU A 219 50.58 -26.18 4.33
N ALA A 220 49.89 -26.43 5.45
CA ALA A 220 49.88 -25.55 6.62
C ALA A 220 51.26 -25.45 7.30
N SER A 221 52.07 -26.52 7.26
CA SER A 221 53.44 -26.51 7.77
C SER A 221 54.40 -25.69 6.90
N ARG A 222 54.15 -25.58 5.59
CA ARG A 222 54.97 -24.79 4.65
C ARG A 222 54.63 -23.30 4.62
N LEU A 223 53.40 -22.93 4.97
CA LEU A 223 52.96 -21.52 5.06
C LEU A 223 53.34 -20.84 6.39
N ARG A 224 53.98 -21.55 7.33
CA ARG A 224 54.61 -20.95 8.52
C ARG A 224 55.93 -20.27 8.12
N SER A 225 55.86 -19.18 7.38
CA SER A 225 56.97 -18.21 7.36
C SER A 225 56.92 -17.37 8.65
N PRO A 226 58.06 -17.00 9.28
CA PRO A 226 58.09 -16.44 10.63
C PRO A 226 57.54 -15.00 10.78
N SER A 227 57.06 -14.36 9.71
CA SER A 227 56.76 -12.92 9.71
C SER A 227 55.31 -12.55 10.03
N TRP A 228 54.37 -13.50 10.05
CA TRP A 228 52.97 -13.21 10.43
C TRP A 228 52.75 -13.47 11.92
N ARG A 229 53.08 -12.47 12.73
CA ARG A 229 52.76 -12.46 14.16
C ARG A 229 51.27 -12.16 14.31
N CYS A 230 50.45 -13.19 14.54
CA CYS A 230 49.09 -13.02 15.03
C CYS A 230 49.16 -12.33 16.39
N VAL A 231 48.78 -11.06 16.47
CA VAL A 231 48.53 -10.38 17.74
C VAL A 231 47.25 -10.98 18.34
N PRO A 232 47.29 -11.62 19.52
CA PRO A 232 46.08 -12.09 20.16
C PRO A 232 45.25 -10.88 20.58
N ARG A 233 44.02 -10.78 20.06
CA ARG A 233 43.04 -9.79 20.49
C ARG A 233 42.56 -10.21 21.88
N SER A 234 43.14 -9.63 22.93
CA SER A 234 42.68 -9.85 24.30
C SER A 234 41.29 -9.25 24.48
N TRP A 235 40.27 -10.11 24.52
CA TRP A 235 39.00 -9.77 25.13
C TRP A 235 39.19 -9.78 26.65
N ARG A 236 39.41 -8.61 27.24
CA ARG A 236 39.24 -8.41 28.69
C ARG A 236 38.06 -7.47 28.90
N SER A 237 36.95 -8.08 29.28
CA SER A 237 35.83 -7.43 29.93
C SER A 237 36.31 -6.76 31.22
N SER A 238 36.30 -5.43 31.27
CA SER A 238 36.43 -4.68 32.52
C SER A 238 35.07 -4.09 32.85
N ARG A 239 34.40 -4.73 33.81
CA ARG A 239 33.35 -4.11 34.61
C ARG A 239 33.98 -2.94 35.36
N CYS A 240 33.48 -1.73 35.17
CA CYS A 240 33.69 -0.67 36.15
C CYS A 240 32.59 -0.78 37.19
N ASN A 241 32.95 -1.10 38.43
CA ASN A 241 32.08 -0.87 39.56
C ASN A 241 32.91 -0.41 40.76
N HIS A 242 32.32 0.56 41.47
CA HIS A 242 32.66 1.15 42.78
C HIS A 242 33.78 2.18 42.83
N ALA A 243 33.78 3.19 43.70
CA ALA A 243 32.82 3.93 44.54
C ALA A 243 33.73 4.65 45.56
N GLN A 244 33.42 5.92 45.84
CA GLN A 244 33.74 6.67 47.07
C GLN A 244 35.16 6.61 47.67
N ARG A 245 35.79 7.79 47.70
CA ARG A 245 36.09 8.49 48.97
C ARG A 245 35.83 9.99 48.78
#